data_AF-A0A7S0HEQ7-F1
#
_entry.id   AF-A0A7S0HEQ7-F1
#
_cell.length_a   1.000
_cell.length_b   1.000
_cell.length_c   1.000
_cell.angle_alpha   90.00
_cell.angle_beta   90.00
_cell.angle_gamma   90.00
#
_symmetry.space_group_name_H-M   'P 1'
#
loop_
_entity.id
_entity.type
_entity.pdbx_description
1 polymer ?
#
loop_
_entity_poly.entity_id
_entity_poly.type
_entity_poly.pdbx_seq_one_letter_code
_entity_poly.pdbx_strand_id
1 'polypeptide(L)'
;GQGRMSDTSLQHWREGVGAYNAGDVKKAIQEFKAAVPSKGILFNLGVSTAKLGDNQAAIRHFDEVIRLDPNLAVAYLTRGACKHHERLFGEAIADYDRAISLISNGSLSMDYSGDGLQFEMNRVDLLFNRALALKEMGRIQEAQEDVARAKKLIDQRTKSRQPAIEKLSSQLEKLALNPVSNTAPTHPSHLPQQNMSGSTSNGAAPSLQIPYSQPPTQAYSTPTPPEKQATFAPSPPVPAPAPVSAPAPAPAQAPAPAAPSLSSTKSRSAAPPGIYTLEQLTGHPPFPEGVDPTKRETYLSEEQFQQVFNCSKAEFQAMPQWKRELLKKKKGLF
;
A
#
# COMPACT_ATOMS: atom_id res chain seq x y z
N GLY A 1 -24.26 8.14 -22.49
CA GLY A 1 -25.28 7.18 -22.02
C GLY A 1 -24.66 6.33 -20.95
N GLN A 2 -25.24 6.32 -19.74
CA GLN A 2 -24.72 5.58 -18.59
C GLN A 2 -24.76 4.08 -18.88
N GLY A 3 -23.58 3.43 -18.87
CA GLY A 3 -23.40 2.04 -19.28
C GLY A 3 -23.96 1.07 -18.25
N ARG A 4 -25.22 0.66 -18.43
CA ARG A 4 -25.79 -0.53 -17.80
C ARG A 4 -24.95 -1.73 -18.22
N MET A 5 -24.58 -2.60 -17.28
CA MET A 5 -23.90 -3.87 -17.62
C MET A 5 -24.71 -4.63 -18.68
N SER A 6 -24.03 -5.31 -19.60
CA SER A 6 -24.72 -6.18 -20.55
C SER A 6 -25.47 -7.27 -19.79
N ASP A 7 -26.62 -7.70 -20.34
CA ASP A 7 -27.43 -8.77 -19.73
C ASP A 7 -26.59 -10.06 -19.55
N THR A 8 -25.66 -10.33 -20.46
CA THR A 8 -24.68 -11.43 -20.37
C THR A 8 -23.75 -11.29 -19.16
N SER A 9 -23.22 -10.09 -18.90
CA SER A 9 -22.35 -9.85 -17.73
C SER A 9 -23.12 -10.00 -16.42
N LEU A 10 -24.38 -9.54 -16.39
CA LEU A 10 -25.24 -9.69 -15.22
C LEU A 10 -25.56 -11.18 -14.98
N GLN A 11 -25.76 -11.96 -16.05
CA GLN A 11 -25.99 -13.39 -15.96
C GLN A 11 -24.78 -14.12 -15.36
N HIS A 12 -23.58 -13.89 -15.89
CA HIS A 12 -22.35 -14.44 -15.32
C HIS A 12 -22.15 -14.07 -13.85
N TRP A 13 -22.43 -12.82 -13.46
CA TRP A 13 -22.37 -12.45 -12.05
C TRP A 13 -23.37 -13.25 -11.19
N ARG A 14 -24.62 -13.42 -11.64
CA ARG A 14 -25.64 -14.22 -10.93
C ARG A 14 -25.24 -15.68 -10.79
N GLU A 15 -24.78 -16.28 -11.87
CA GLU A 15 -24.31 -17.66 -11.88
C GLU A 15 -23.10 -17.85 -10.96
N GLY A 16 -22.18 -16.89 -10.94
CA GLY A 16 -21.04 -16.89 -10.04
C GLY A 16 -21.46 -16.83 -8.57
N VAL A 17 -22.39 -15.95 -8.20
CA VAL A 17 -22.94 -15.88 -6.83
C VAL A 17 -23.64 -17.19 -6.46
N GLY A 18 -24.45 -17.74 -7.36
CA GLY A 18 -25.13 -19.01 -7.16
C GLY A 18 -24.17 -20.18 -6.96
N ALA A 19 -23.16 -20.30 -7.82
CA ALA A 19 -22.13 -21.33 -7.73
C ALA A 19 -21.32 -21.21 -6.43
N TYR A 20 -20.96 -19.99 -6.05
CA TYR A 20 -20.25 -19.73 -4.81
C TYR A 20 -21.06 -20.20 -3.58
N ASN A 21 -22.36 -19.85 -3.54
CA ASN A 21 -23.26 -20.24 -2.45
C ASN A 21 -23.50 -21.75 -2.40
N ALA A 22 -23.45 -22.43 -3.56
CA ALA A 22 -23.48 -23.89 -3.65
C ALA A 22 -22.16 -24.58 -3.26
N GLY A 23 -21.12 -23.81 -2.94
CA GLY A 23 -19.79 -24.33 -2.59
C GLY A 23 -18.89 -24.64 -3.80
N ASP A 24 -19.38 -24.46 -5.03
CA ASP A 24 -18.58 -24.60 -6.24
C ASP A 24 -17.79 -23.31 -6.52
N VAL A 25 -16.76 -23.09 -5.71
CA VAL A 25 -15.92 -21.90 -5.77
C VAL A 25 -15.16 -21.82 -7.10
N LYS A 26 -14.84 -22.95 -7.74
CA LYS A 26 -14.16 -22.97 -9.04
C LYS A 26 -15.06 -22.45 -10.15
N LYS A 27 -16.30 -22.94 -10.21
CA LYS A 27 -17.30 -22.40 -11.14
C LYS A 27 -17.58 -20.93 -10.85
N ALA A 28 -17.69 -20.54 -9.57
CA ALA A 28 -17.88 -19.14 -9.21
C ALA A 28 -16.81 -18.22 -9.82
N ILE A 29 -15.53 -18.60 -9.69
CA ILE A 29 -14.42 -17.84 -10.28
C ILE A 29 -14.53 -17.78 -11.81
N GLN A 30 -14.89 -18.89 -12.45
CA GLN A 30 -15.07 -18.94 -13.90
C GLN A 30 -16.15 -17.94 -14.35
N GLU A 31 -17.31 -17.96 -13.70
CA GLU A 31 -18.41 -17.06 -14.01
C GLU A 31 -18.04 -15.59 -13.73
N PHE A 32 -17.44 -15.30 -12.58
CA PHE A 32 -17.01 -13.93 -12.29
C PHE A 32 -15.94 -13.41 -13.25
N LYS A 33 -15.06 -14.27 -13.81
CA LYS A 33 -14.10 -13.88 -14.85
C LYS A 33 -14.76 -13.62 -16.21
N ALA A 34 -15.87 -14.28 -16.50
CA ALA A 34 -16.63 -14.10 -17.74
C ALA A 34 -17.50 -12.83 -17.72
N ALA A 35 -17.77 -12.28 -16.53
CA ALA A 35 -18.46 -11.01 -16.36
C ALA A 35 -17.55 -9.79 -16.65
N VAL A 36 -18.15 -8.68 -17.06
CA VAL A 36 -17.45 -7.39 -17.24
C VAL A 36 -16.96 -6.90 -15.86
N PRO A 37 -15.67 -6.59 -15.69
CA PRO A 37 -15.13 -6.17 -14.40
C PRO A 37 -15.87 -4.97 -13.80
N SER A 38 -16.21 -5.11 -12.52
CA SER A 38 -16.83 -4.08 -11.66
C SER A 38 -16.30 -4.24 -10.24
N LYS A 39 -16.55 -3.27 -9.36
CA LYS A 39 -16.08 -3.31 -7.97
C LYS A 39 -16.56 -4.57 -7.26
N GLY A 40 -17.86 -4.88 -7.42
CA GLY A 40 -18.49 -6.06 -6.86
C GLY A 40 -17.96 -7.37 -7.46
N ILE A 41 -17.77 -7.44 -8.78
CA ILE A 41 -17.23 -8.64 -9.44
C ILE A 41 -15.77 -8.89 -9.03
N LEU A 42 -14.94 -7.85 -8.98
CA LEU A 42 -13.55 -7.95 -8.55
C LEU A 42 -13.44 -8.36 -7.08
N PHE A 43 -14.29 -7.83 -6.21
CA PHE A 43 -14.35 -8.27 -4.82
C PHE A 43 -14.78 -9.74 -4.71
N ASN A 44 -15.78 -10.17 -5.49
CA ASN A 44 -16.22 -11.55 -5.54
C ASN A 44 -15.12 -12.51 -6.03
N LEU A 45 -14.35 -12.10 -7.05
CA LEU A 45 -13.15 -12.81 -7.48
C LEU A 45 -12.14 -12.91 -6.34
N GLY A 46 -11.82 -11.80 -5.69
CA GLY A 46 -10.89 -11.77 -4.56
C GLY A 46 -11.28 -12.75 -3.46
N VAL A 47 -12.54 -12.73 -3.02
CA VAL A 47 -13.08 -13.64 -2.00
C VAL A 47 -13.02 -15.10 -2.46
N SER A 48 -13.47 -15.38 -3.68
CA SER A 48 -13.52 -16.75 -4.21
C SER A 48 -12.12 -17.34 -4.38
N THR A 49 -11.18 -16.53 -4.87
CA THR A 49 -9.79 -16.95 -5.08
C THR A 49 -9.05 -17.13 -3.75
N ALA A 50 -9.28 -16.26 -2.76
CA ALA A 50 -8.77 -16.46 -1.40
C ALA A 50 -9.32 -17.74 -0.76
N LYS A 51 -10.60 -18.06 -1.00
CA LYS A 51 -11.23 -19.30 -0.51
C LYS A 51 -10.62 -20.58 -1.10
N LEU A 52 -10.02 -20.51 -2.29
CA LEU A 52 -9.22 -21.60 -2.86
C LEU A 52 -7.75 -21.61 -2.39
N GLY A 53 -7.35 -20.66 -1.55
CA GLY A 53 -5.99 -20.54 -1.03
C GLY A 53 -5.01 -19.76 -1.94
N ASP A 54 -5.45 -19.25 -3.10
CA ASP A 54 -4.62 -18.41 -3.96
C ASP A 54 -4.66 -16.95 -3.48
N ASN A 55 -4.02 -16.70 -2.33
CA ASN A 55 -4.03 -15.39 -1.70
C ASN A 55 -3.34 -14.32 -2.57
N GLN A 56 -2.35 -14.70 -3.37
CA GLN A 56 -1.64 -13.75 -4.24
C GLN A 56 -2.53 -13.21 -5.35
N ALA A 57 -3.33 -14.07 -6.00
CA ALA A 57 -4.33 -13.61 -6.96
C ALA A 57 -5.44 -12.82 -6.27
N ALA A 58 -5.88 -13.24 -5.07
CA ALA A 58 -6.85 -12.48 -4.30
C ALA A 58 -6.37 -11.05 -3.97
N ILE A 59 -5.12 -10.89 -3.56
CA ILE A 59 -4.49 -9.58 -3.30
C ILE A 59 -4.60 -8.69 -4.54
N ARG A 60 -4.27 -9.19 -5.74
CA ARG A 60 -4.38 -8.41 -6.99
C ARG A 60 -5.82 -7.99 -7.29
N HIS A 61 -6.80 -8.85 -7.02
CA HIS A 61 -8.20 -8.48 -7.18
C HIS A 61 -8.62 -7.40 -6.18
N PHE A 62 -8.20 -7.49 -4.92
CA PHE A 62 -8.48 -6.47 -3.91
C PHE A 62 -7.73 -5.15 -4.15
N ASP A 63 -6.53 -5.19 -4.74
CA ASP A 63 -5.82 -3.99 -5.18
C ASP A 63 -6.65 -3.19 -6.18
N GLU A 64 -7.25 -3.88 -7.16
CA GLU A 64 -8.17 -3.23 -8.10
C GLU A 64 -9.41 -2.70 -7.40
N VAL A 65 -10.05 -3.48 -6.50
CA VAL A 65 -11.19 -2.97 -5.71
C VAL A 65 -10.84 -1.68 -4.96
N ILE A 66 -9.66 -1.62 -4.32
CA ILE A 66 -9.19 -0.44 -3.59
C ILE A 66 -8.87 0.73 -4.52
N ARG A 67 -8.31 0.47 -5.71
CA ARG A 67 -8.08 1.50 -6.74
C ARG A 67 -9.40 2.17 -7.16
N LEU A 68 -10.46 1.39 -7.18
CA LEU A 68 -11.78 1.80 -7.61
C LEU A 68 -12.61 2.47 -6.51
N ASP A 69 -12.44 2.01 -5.28
CA ASP A 69 -13.07 2.57 -4.09
C ASP A 69 -12.08 2.58 -2.91
N PRO A 70 -11.28 3.65 -2.76
CA PRO A 70 -10.28 3.77 -1.70
C PRO A 70 -10.86 3.89 -0.28
N ASN A 71 -12.18 3.95 -0.14
CA ASN A 71 -12.89 4.06 1.12
C ASN A 71 -13.63 2.76 1.49
N LEU A 72 -13.51 1.71 0.67
CA LEU A 72 -14.12 0.42 0.95
C LEU A 72 -13.31 -0.34 2.01
N ALA A 73 -13.60 -0.10 3.29
CA ALA A 73 -12.83 -0.64 4.41
C ALA A 73 -12.73 -2.18 4.41
N VAL A 74 -13.80 -2.89 4.00
CA VAL A 74 -13.79 -4.35 3.87
C VAL A 74 -12.78 -4.89 2.83
N ALA A 75 -12.44 -4.11 1.80
CA ALA A 75 -11.40 -4.49 0.84
C ALA A 75 -10.00 -4.49 1.47
N TYR A 76 -9.73 -3.52 2.36
CA TYR A 76 -8.49 -3.51 3.14
C TYR A 76 -8.44 -4.67 4.13
N LEU A 77 -9.52 -4.95 4.86
CA LEU A 77 -9.59 -6.10 5.76
C LEU A 77 -9.27 -7.42 5.04
N THR A 78 -9.89 -7.66 3.90
CA THR A 78 -9.73 -8.91 3.13
C THR A 78 -8.35 -9.03 2.50
N ARG A 79 -7.82 -7.94 1.92
CA ARG A 79 -6.43 -7.89 1.43
C ARG A 79 -5.43 -8.12 2.55
N GLY A 80 -5.65 -7.51 3.71
CA GLY A 80 -4.82 -7.69 4.91
C GLY A 80 -4.80 -9.13 5.40
N ALA A 81 -5.94 -9.82 5.39
CA ALA A 81 -6.02 -11.24 5.71
C ALA A 81 -5.24 -12.10 4.71
N CYS A 82 -5.38 -11.84 3.41
CA CYS A 82 -4.60 -12.54 2.37
C CYS A 82 -3.09 -12.32 2.55
N LYS A 83 -2.67 -11.07 2.81
CA LYS A 83 -1.27 -10.72 3.10
C LYS A 83 -0.75 -11.38 4.36
N HIS A 84 -1.57 -11.51 5.40
CA HIS A 84 -1.21 -12.26 6.60
C HIS A 84 -0.95 -13.74 6.28
N HIS A 85 -1.79 -14.38 5.47
CA HIS A 85 -1.56 -15.76 5.03
C HIS A 85 -0.28 -15.90 4.20
N GLU A 86 0.05 -14.90 3.38
CA GLU A 86 1.32 -14.82 2.65
C GLU A 86 2.52 -14.37 3.50
N ARG A 87 2.33 -14.22 4.83
CA ARG A 87 3.35 -13.76 5.79
C ARG A 87 3.91 -12.35 5.52
N LEU A 88 3.18 -11.54 4.76
CA LEU A 88 3.44 -10.12 4.52
C LEU A 88 2.88 -9.29 5.69
N PHE A 89 3.34 -9.58 6.91
CA PHE A 89 2.72 -9.08 8.15
C PHE A 89 2.73 -7.54 8.26
N GLY A 90 3.82 -6.89 7.83
CA GLY A 90 3.90 -5.42 7.83
C GLY A 90 2.87 -4.77 6.90
N GLU A 91 2.61 -5.38 5.75
CA GLU A 91 1.58 -4.89 4.82
C GLU A 91 0.17 -5.22 5.29
N ALA A 92 -0.02 -6.37 5.92
CA ALA A 92 -1.28 -6.74 6.55
C ALA A 92 -1.66 -5.75 7.66
N ILE A 93 -0.69 -5.36 8.51
CA ILE A 93 -0.89 -4.33 9.55
C ILE A 93 -1.34 -3.00 8.92
N ALA A 94 -0.68 -2.55 7.84
CA ALA A 94 -1.04 -1.30 7.17
C ALA A 94 -2.49 -1.35 6.60
N ASP A 95 -2.91 -2.51 6.11
CA ASP A 95 -4.28 -2.71 5.63
C ASP A 95 -5.30 -2.71 6.77
N TYR A 96 -5.00 -3.37 7.90
CA TYR A 96 -5.85 -3.31 9.08
C TYR A 96 -5.93 -1.90 9.66
N ASP A 97 -4.82 -1.15 9.70
CA ASP A 97 -4.80 0.26 10.11
C ASP A 97 -5.73 1.10 9.25
N ARG A 98 -5.66 0.90 7.92
CA ARG A 98 -6.52 1.62 6.99
C ARG A 98 -7.99 1.27 7.20
N ALA A 99 -8.34 -0.01 7.34
CA ALA A 99 -9.71 -0.43 7.65
C ALA A 99 -10.21 0.16 9.00
N ILE A 100 -9.39 0.13 10.05
CA ILE A 100 -9.69 0.72 11.37
C ILE A 100 -9.93 2.24 11.26
N SER A 101 -9.14 2.94 10.43
CA SER A 101 -9.27 4.40 10.23
C SER A 101 -10.52 4.80 9.47
N LEU A 102 -11.05 3.90 8.64
CA LEU A 102 -12.25 4.16 7.85
C LEU A 102 -13.52 3.97 8.69
N ILE A 103 -13.50 3.12 9.72
CA ILE A 103 -14.62 3.02 10.67
C ILE A 103 -14.82 4.41 11.29
N SER A 104 -15.98 5.01 11.04
CA SER A 104 -16.29 6.39 11.43
C SER A 104 -16.03 6.61 12.92
N ASN A 105 -15.55 7.81 13.26
CA ASN A 105 -15.31 8.18 14.65
C ASN A 105 -16.60 8.01 15.47
N GLY A 106 -16.56 7.08 16.43
CA GLY A 106 -17.70 6.73 17.30
C GLY A 106 -18.42 5.43 16.93
N SER A 107 -18.22 4.88 15.73
CA SER A 107 -18.77 3.58 15.38
C SER A 107 -17.86 2.42 15.80
N LEU A 108 -18.45 1.33 16.27
CA LEU A 108 -17.75 0.08 16.58
C LEU A 108 -17.70 -0.87 15.37
N SER A 109 -18.57 -0.66 14.40
CA SER A 109 -18.73 -1.53 13.24
C SER A 109 -19.18 -0.79 11.98
N MET A 110 -19.12 -1.49 10.85
CA MET A 110 -19.74 -1.10 9.58
C MET A 110 -20.57 -2.25 9.07
N ASP A 111 -21.84 -1.98 8.79
CA ASP A 111 -22.74 -2.92 8.12
C ASP A 111 -22.67 -2.72 6.61
N TYR A 112 -22.38 -3.80 5.87
CA TYR A 112 -22.34 -3.81 4.41
C TYR A 112 -23.58 -4.42 3.77
N SER A 113 -24.61 -4.75 4.56
CA SER A 113 -25.84 -5.38 4.06
C SER A 113 -26.53 -4.50 3.02
N GLY A 114 -26.51 -3.17 3.21
CA GLY A 114 -27.02 -2.19 2.25
C GLY A 114 -26.25 -2.13 0.94
N ASP A 115 -24.97 -2.52 0.95
CA ASP A 115 -24.12 -2.63 -0.25
C ASP A 115 -24.22 -4.01 -0.91
N GLY A 116 -25.04 -4.91 -0.34
CA GLY A 116 -25.23 -6.26 -0.86
C GLY A 116 -24.27 -7.31 -0.31
N LEU A 117 -23.54 -7.02 0.75
CA LEU A 117 -22.67 -7.99 1.40
C LEU A 117 -23.20 -8.24 2.81
N GLN A 118 -23.67 -9.45 3.09
CA GLN A 118 -24.18 -9.86 4.41
C GLN A 118 -23.02 -9.99 5.41
N PHE A 119 -22.46 -8.86 5.82
CA PHE A 119 -21.26 -8.78 6.64
C PHE A 119 -21.26 -7.52 7.49
N GLU A 120 -21.02 -7.71 8.78
CA GLU A 120 -20.71 -6.63 9.71
C GLU A 120 -19.20 -6.66 9.99
N MET A 121 -18.52 -5.59 9.60
CA MET A 121 -17.10 -5.41 9.91
C MET A 121 -16.95 -4.75 11.28
N ASN A 122 -16.30 -5.43 12.21
CA ASN A 122 -16.20 -4.94 13.59
C ASN A 122 -14.76 -4.54 13.94
N ARG A 123 -14.62 -3.46 14.72
CA ARG A 123 -13.32 -2.97 15.19
C ARG A 123 -12.57 -4.00 16.06
N VAL A 124 -13.31 -4.83 16.80
CA VAL A 124 -12.75 -5.95 17.59
C VAL A 124 -11.99 -6.93 16.70
N ASP A 125 -12.58 -7.33 15.56
CA ASP A 125 -11.96 -8.30 14.64
C ASP A 125 -10.72 -7.70 13.96
N LEU A 126 -10.78 -6.43 13.58
CA LEU A 126 -9.64 -5.72 13.00
C LEU A 126 -8.47 -5.60 13.99
N LEU A 127 -8.74 -5.22 15.23
CA LEU A 127 -7.72 -5.15 16.29
C LEU A 127 -7.13 -6.54 16.59
N PHE A 128 -7.97 -7.58 16.62
CA PHE A 128 -7.52 -8.95 16.80
C PHE A 128 -6.59 -9.40 15.67
N ASN A 129 -6.97 -9.16 14.41
CA ASN A 129 -6.16 -9.52 13.24
C ASN A 129 -4.84 -8.72 13.17
N ARG A 130 -4.87 -7.45 13.56
CA ARG A 130 -3.65 -6.64 13.67
C ARG A 130 -2.74 -7.14 14.79
N ALA A 131 -3.29 -7.52 15.95
CA ALA A 131 -2.53 -8.11 17.05
C ALA A 131 -1.83 -9.42 16.64
N LEU A 132 -2.49 -10.26 15.85
CA LEU A 132 -1.88 -11.48 15.31
C LEU A 132 -0.69 -11.14 14.40
N ALA A 133 -0.86 -10.21 13.45
CA ALA A 133 0.24 -9.80 12.58
C ALA A 133 1.41 -9.16 13.35
N LEU A 134 1.11 -8.34 14.37
CA LEU A 134 2.11 -7.74 15.26
C LEU A 134 2.88 -8.79 16.05
N LYS A 135 2.18 -9.80 16.57
CA LYS A 135 2.78 -10.94 17.26
C LYS A 135 3.76 -11.70 16.36
N GLU A 136 3.38 -12.01 15.12
CA GLU A 136 4.26 -12.70 14.17
C GLU A 136 5.50 -11.88 13.79
N MET A 137 5.43 -10.55 13.91
CA MET A 137 6.58 -9.65 13.76
C MET A 137 7.42 -9.48 15.04
N GLY A 138 7.04 -10.09 16.16
CA GLY A 138 7.69 -9.89 17.46
C GLY A 138 7.38 -8.54 18.12
N ARG A 139 6.41 -7.77 17.61
CA ARG A 139 5.97 -6.49 18.17
C ARG A 139 4.96 -6.73 19.31
N ILE A 140 5.41 -7.43 20.34
CA ILE A 140 4.56 -7.99 21.41
C ILE A 140 3.80 -6.91 22.19
N GLN A 141 4.45 -5.80 22.53
CA GLN A 141 3.82 -4.71 23.28
C GLN A 141 2.63 -4.10 22.51
N GLU A 142 2.81 -3.83 21.22
CA GLU A 142 1.74 -3.28 20.37
C GLU A 142 0.59 -4.29 20.18
N ALA A 143 0.91 -5.58 20.07
CA ALA A 143 -0.10 -6.63 20.04
C ALA A 143 -0.91 -6.68 21.35
N GLN A 144 -0.26 -6.49 22.51
CA GLN A 144 -0.96 -6.43 23.81
C GLN A 144 -1.88 -5.22 23.91
N GLU A 145 -1.45 -4.07 23.40
CA GLU A 145 -2.31 -2.89 23.33
C GLU A 145 -3.55 -3.12 22.45
N ASP A 146 -3.39 -3.79 21.31
CA ASP A 146 -4.52 -4.17 20.45
C ASP A 146 -5.48 -5.11 21.14
N VAL A 147 -4.98 -6.14 21.82
CA VAL A 147 -5.79 -7.05 22.62
C VAL A 147 -6.52 -6.30 23.74
N ALA A 148 -5.86 -5.38 24.43
CA ALA A 148 -6.47 -4.57 25.49
C ALA A 148 -7.57 -3.64 24.93
N ARG A 149 -7.33 -3.01 23.77
CA ARG A 149 -8.35 -2.22 23.06
C ARG A 149 -9.52 -3.11 22.63
N ALA A 150 -9.26 -4.28 22.06
CA ALA A 150 -10.29 -5.21 21.62
C ALA A 150 -11.19 -5.64 22.79
N LYS A 151 -10.60 -6.03 23.93
CA LYS A 151 -11.33 -6.41 25.16
C LYS A 151 -12.31 -5.33 25.65
N LYS A 152 -11.93 -4.05 25.57
CA LYS A 152 -12.79 -2.93 25.97
C LYS A 152 -13.98 -2.70 25.04
N LEU A 153 -13.89 -3.17 23.79
CA LEU A 153 -14.92 -2.96 22.77
C LEU A 153 -15.84 -4.17 22.60
N ILE A 154 -15.65 -5.24 23.39
CA ILE A 154 -16.48 -6.44 23.28
C ILE A 154 -17.89 -6.14 23.77
N ASP A 155 -18.85 -6.50 22.92
CA ASP A 155 -20.28 -6.34 23.13
C ASP A 155 -21.00 -7.68 22.83
N GLN A 156 -22.33 -7.67 22.80
CA GLN A 156 -23.10 -8.89 22.50
C GLN A 156 -22.79 -9.45 21.10
N ARG A 157 -22.52 -8.59 20.12
CA ARG A 157 -22.27 -9.00 18.72
C ARG A 157 -20.91 -9.67 18.55
N THR A 158 -19.94 -9.25 19.35
CA THR A 158 -18.55 -9.73 19.29
C THR A 158 -18.18 -10.68 20.43
N LYS A 159 -19.13 -11.02 21.31
CA LYS A 159 -18.91 -11.90 22.48
C LYS A 159 -18.30 -13.26 22.13
N SER A 160 -18.63 -13.80 20.95
CA SER A 160 -18.06 -15.07 20.45
C SER A 160 -16.54 -15.02 20.23
N ARG A 161 -15.96 -13.82 20.11
CA ARG A 161 -14.50 -13.61 19.97
C ARG A 161 -13.74 -13.63 21.29
N GLN A 162 -14.43 -13.46 22.43
CA GLN A 162 -13.81 -13.38 23.75
C GLN A 162 -12.79 -14.52 24.01
N PRO A 163 -13.11 -15.81 23.75
CA PRO A 163 -12.17 -16.89 24.03
C PRO A 163 -10.88 -16.82 23.19
N ALA A 164 -10.99 -16.37 21.94
CA ALA A 164 -9.83 -16.21 21.06
C ALA A 164 -8.93 -15.06 21.51
N ILE A 165 -9.54 -13.94 21.93
CA ILE A 165 -8.85 -12.76 22.45
C ILE A 165 -8.14 -13.08 23.78
N GLU A 166 -8.78 -13.83 24.67
CA GLU A 166 -8.17 -14.30 25.92
C GLU A 166 -7.00 -15.25 25.65
N LYS A 167 -7.18 -16.22 24.75
CA LYS A 167 -6.10 -17.12 24.34
C LYS A 167 -4.90 -16.35 23.80
N LEU A 168 -5.13 -15.34 22.95
CA LEU A 168 -4.06 -14.49 22.43
C LEU A 168 -3.40 -13.66 23.53
N SER A 169 -4.17 -13.07 24.46
CA SER A 169 -3.64 -12.36 25.64
C SER A 169 -2.65 -13.21 26.42
N SER A 170 -3.04 -14.43 26.79
CA SER A 170 -2.19 -15.34 27.56
C SER A 170 -0.94 -15.77 26.78
N GLN A 171 -1.02 -15.88 25.45
CA GLN A 171 0.17 -16.14 24.63
C GLN A 171 1.14 -14.96 24.66
N LEU A 172 0.63 -13.73 24.51
CA LEU A 172 1.46 -12.52 24.52
C LEU A 172 2.11 -12.27 25.89
N GLU A 173 1.40 -12.53 26.99
CA GLU A 173 1.96 -12.46 28.35
C GLU A 173 3.14 -13.41 28.53
N LYS A 174 3.02 -14.66 28.07
CA LYS A 174 4.13 -15.64 28.11
C LYS A 174 5.33 -15.20 27.27
N LEU A 175 5.08 -14.62 26.09
CA LEU A 175 6.13 -14.12 25.20
C LEU A 175 6.83 -12.89 25.79
N ALA A 176 6.11 -12.03 26.52
CA ALA A 176 6.67 -10.86 27.18
C ALA A 176 7.56 -11.23 28.38
N LEU A 177 7.22 -12.29 29.12
CA LEU A 177 8.00 -12.77 30.28
C LEU A 177 9.28 -13.51 29.88
N ASN A 178 9.30 -14.11 28.69
CA ASN A 178 10.46 -14.79 28.12
C ASN A 178 10.87 -14.08 26.83
N PRO A 179 11.50 -12.89 26.90
CA PRO A 179 12.08 -12.24 25.73
C PRO A 179 13.29 -13.09 25.30
N VAL A 180 13.03 -14.18 24.57
CA VAL A 180 14.09 -14.83 23.80
C VAL A 180 14.72 -13.74 22.96
N SER A 181 16.05 -13.63 22.99
CA SER A 181 16.87 -12.73 22.20
C SER A 181 16.56 -12.90 20.71
N ASN A 182 15.44 -12.34 20.24
CA ASN A 182 15.07 -12.28 18.85
C ASN A 182 15.90 -11.13 18.28
N THR A 183 17.12 -11.47 17.86
CA THR A 183 17.73 -10.81 16.71
C THR A 183 16.64 -10.62 15.67
N ALA A 184 16.49 -9.38 15.20
CA ALA A 184 15.50 -8.98 14.22
C ALA A 184 15.26 -10.09 13.19
N PRO A 185 14.00 -10.42 12.84
CA PRO A 185 13.77 -11.32 11.74
C PRO A 185 14.32 -10.63 10.48
N THR A 186 15.52 -11.05 10.08
CA THR A 186 15.99 -10.90 8.72
C THR A 186 14.89 -11.47 7.84
N HIS A 187 14.50 -10.70 6.82
CA HIS A 187 13.55 -11.14 5.82
C HIS A 187 13.81 -12.62 5.46
N PRO A 188 12.87 -13.55 5.70
CA PRO A 188 13.00 -14.87 5.14
C PRO A 188 12.60 -14.75 3.67
N SER A 189 13.56 -14.42 2.81
CA SER A 189 13.53 -14.87 1.44
C SER A 189 13.49 -16.40 1.49
N HIS A 190 12.28 -16.97 1.38
CA HIS A 190 11.98 -18.39 1.47
C HIS A 190 12.26 -19.06 2.84
N LEU A 191 11.27 -18.98 3.74
CA LEU A 191 11.02 -20.13 4.63
C LEU A 191 10.33 -21.22 3.79
N PRO A 192 10.74 -22.49 3.88
CA PRO A 192 10.09 -23.57 3.15
C PRO A 192 8.60 -23.58 3.49
N GLN A 193 7.75 -23.89 2.50
CA GLN A 193 6.36 -24.28 2.74
C GLN A 193 6.38 -25.53 3.63
N GLN A 194 6.46 -25.35 4.95
CA GLN A 194 6.17 -26.43 5.87
C GLN A 194 4.68 -26.70 5.74
N ASN A 195 4.39 -27.90 5.27
CA ASN A 195 3.06 -28.46 5.11
C ASN A 195 2.42 -28.54 6.50
N MET A 196 1.81 -27.45 6.95
CA MET A 196 1.12 -27.34 8.23
C MET A 196 -0.30 -27.89 8.08
N SER A 197 -0.42 -29.16 7.69
CA SER A 197 -1.57 -29.98 8.04
C SER A 197 -1.49 -30.29 9.54
N GLY A 198 -1.85 -29.34 10.41
CA GLY A 198 -1.92 -29.62 11.85
C GLY A 198 -1.88 -28.47 12.85
N SER A 199 -1.70 -27.22 12.44
CA SER A 199 -1.76 -26.09 13.40
C SER A 199 -2.96 -25.20 13.10
N THR A 200 -4.00 -25.33 13.93
CA THR A 200 -5.12 -24.39 14.01
C THR A 200 -4.65 -23.08 14.64
N SER A 201 -3.77 -22.35 13.96
CA SER A 201 -3.77 -20.90 14.11
C SER A 201 -5.08 -20.43 13.49
N ASN A 202 -6.13 -20.33 14.31
CA ASN A 202 -7.36 -19.60 14.00
C ASN A 202 -7.00 -18.11 13.87
N GLY A 203 -6.14 -17.76 12.91
CA GLY A 203 -6.13 -16.43 12.34
C GLY A 203 -7.50 -16.26 11.73
N ALA A 204 -8.26 -15.31 12.26
CA ALA A 204 -9.58 -15.00 11.75
C ALA A 204 -9.40 -14.34 10.39
N ALA A 205 -9.19 -15.15 9.35
CA ALA A 205 -9.75 -14.79 8.06
C ALA A 205 -11.19 -14.38 8.38
N PRO A 206 -11.60 -13.14 8.07
CA PRO A 206 -12.95 -12.70 8.34
C PRO A 206 -13.89 -13.74 7.74
N SER A 207 -15.03 -13.97 8.40
CA SER A 207 -16.09 -14.84 7.92
C SER A 207 -16.74 -14.32 6.62
N LEU A 208 -16.02 -13.54 5.82
CA LEU A 208 -16.31 -13.14 4.45
C LEU A 208 -16.22 -14.38 3.57
N GLN A 209 -17.16 -15.27 3.83
CA GLN A 209 -17.53 -16.36 2.99
C GLN A 209 -18.71 -15.96 2.12
N ILE A 210 -19.06 -14.68 1.95
CA ILE A 210 -20.23 -14.28 1.16
C ILE A 210 -19.79 -13.25 0.12
N PRO A 211 -20.17 -13.42 -1.16
CA PRO A 211 -19.91 -12.45 -2.21
C PRO A 211 -20.88 -11.25 -2.10
N TYR A 212 -20.56 -10.14 -2.76
CA TYR A 212 -21.56 -9.14 -3.13
C TYR A 212 -22.72 -9.81 -3.88
N SER A 213 -23.90 -9.68 -3.29
CA SER A 213 -25.17 -10.29 -3.69
C SER A 213 -26.14 -9.31 -4.39
N GLN A 214 -25.78 -8.03 -4.44
CA GLN A 214 -26.48 -7.04 -5.25
C GLN A 214 -25.81 -6.89 -6.63
N PRO A 215 -26.60 -6.67 -7.69
CA PRO A 215 -26.07 -6.57 -9.04
C PRO A 215 -25.10 -5.39 -9.14
N PRO A 216 -23.92 -5.56 -9.78
CA PRO A 216 -22.96 -4.49 -9.90
C PRO A 216 -23.53 -3.30 -10.67
N THR A 217 -23.38 -2.11 -10.11
CA THR A 217 -24.02 -0.89 -10.62
C THR A 217 -23.18 -0.15 -11.66
N GLN A 218 -21.89 -0.48 -11.83
CA GLN A 218 -20.98 0.19 -12.77
C GLN A 218 -19.96 -0.79 -13.37
N ALA A 219 -19.91 -0.87 -14.71
CA ALA A 219 -18.85 -1.54 -15.45
C ALA A 219 -17.64 -0.61 -15.60
N TYR A 220 -16.42 -1.13 -15.43
CA TYR A 220 -15.23 -0.35 -15.77
C TYR A 220 -14.97 -0.39 -17.26
N SER A 221 -14.77 0.79 -17.85
CA SER A 221 -13.99 0.89 -19.08
C SER A 221 -12.53 0.63 -18.71
N THR A 222 -11.94 -0.42 -19.26
CA THR A 222 -10.49 -0.62 -19.17
C THR A 222 -9.81 0.58 -19.84
N PRO A 223 -8.82 1.25 -19.21
CA PRO A 223 -7.88 2.03 -19.98
C PRO A 223 -7.12 1.04 -20.85
N THR A 224 -7.23 1.18 -22.16
CA THR A 224 -6.36 0.51 -23.12
C THR A 224 -4.91 0.74 -22.67
N PRO A 225 -4.07 -0.30 -22.52
CA PRO A 225 -2.65 -0.07 -22.31
C PRO A 225 -2.15 0.81 -23.47
N PRO A 226 -1.29 1.81 -23.23
CA PRO A 226 -0.84 2.67 -24.31
C PRO A 226 -0.13 1.80 -25.34
N GLU A 227 -0.79 1.61 -26.50
CA GLU A 227 -0.15 1.06 -27.67
C GLU A 227 1.06 1.94 -27.98
N LYS A 228 2.21 1.29 -28.16
CA LYS A 228 3.39 1.93 -28.73
C LYS A 228 3.03 2.39 -30.14
N GLN A 229 2.59 3.63 -30.28
CA GLN A 229 2.66 4.35 -31.54
C GLN A 229 3.27 5.73 -31.27
N ALA A 230 4.57 5.79 -31.57
CA ALA A 230 5.29 7.03 -31.74
C ALA A 230 4.70 7.76 -32.95
N THR A 231 4.05 8.91 -32.71
CA THR A 231 4.09 10.05 -33.62
C THR A 231 4.03 11.33 -32.78
N PHE A 232 5.13 12.07 -32.78
CA PHE A 232 5.21 13.39 -32.16
C PHE A 232 4.42 14.39 -33.02
N ALA A 233 3.43 15.06 -32.43
CA ALA A 233 2.93 16.33 -32.95
C ALA A 233 3.72 17.47 -32.27
N PRO A 234 4.22 18.47 -33.01
CA PRO A 234 5.04 19.54 -32.43
C PRO A 234 4.19 20.53 -31.65
N SER A 235 4.72 21.01 -30.53
CA SER A 235 4.16 22.08 -29.70
C SER A 235 4.20 23.44 -30.43
N PRO A 236 3.31 24.39 -30.09
CA PRO A 236 3.28 25.71 -30.72
C PRO A 236 4.49 26.57 -30.30
N PRO A 237 4.92 27.54 -31.14
CA PRO A 237 6.12 28.33 -30.88
C PRO A 237 5.88 29.39 -29.80
N VAL A 238 6.91 29.57 -28.96
CA VAL A 238 7.04 30.64 -27.96
C VAL A 238 7.35 31.97 -28.67
N PRO A 239 6.77 33.12 -28.28
CA PRO A 239 7.05 34.41 -28.93
C PRO A 239 8.44 34.97 -28.55
N ALA A 240 9.10 35.57 -29.53
CA ALA A 240 10.43 36.18 -29.43
C ALA A 240 10.42 37.54 -28.71
N PRO A 241 11.53 37.96 -28.05
CA PRO A 241 11.65 39.29 -27.44
C PRO A 241 12.05 40.37 -28.47
N ALA A 242 11.58 41.59 -28.24
CA ALA A 242 11.84 42.78 -29.06
C ALA A 242 13.25 43.40 -28.82
N PRO A 243 13.81 44.16 -29.78
CA PRO A 243 15.22 44.56 -29.79
C PRO A 243 15.50 45.86 -28.99
N VAL A 244 16.73 45.98 -28.47
CA VAL A 244 17.24 47.15 -27.74
C VAL A 244 18.22 47.93 -28.62
N SER A 245 18.05 49.26 -28.68
CA SER A 245 18.92 50.19 -29.41
C SER A 245 20.13 50.64 -28.55
N ALA A 246 21.29 50.78 -29.19
CA ALA A 246 22.48 51.52 -28.72
C ALA A 246 22.49 52.96 -29.32
N PRO A 247 23.44 53.91 -29.06
CA PRO A 247 24.78 53.79 -28.43
C PRO A 247 25.28 55.02 -27.59
N ALA A 248 26.50 54.93 -27.00
CA ALA A 248 27.60 55.95 -27.01
C ALA A 248 28.77 55.60 -26.02
N PRO A 249 30.03 56.09 -26.21
CA PRO A 249 31.26 55.42 -25.77
C PRO A 249 32.01 56.01 -24.53
N ALA A 250 33.06 55.27 -24.13
CA ALA A 250 33.90 55.33 -22.91
C ALA A 250 34.83 56.57 -22.73
N PRO A 251 35.56 56.67 -21.58
CA PRO A 251 36.97 56.20 -21.60
C PRO A 251 37.57 55.57 -20.31
N ALA A 252 38.49 54.60 -20.54
CA ALA A 252 39.78 54.23 -19.91
C ALA A 252 40.08 54.26 -18.38
N GLN A 253 40.53 53.12 -17.82
CA GLN A 253 41.94 52.80 -17.44
C GLN A 253 42.13 51.41 -16.75
N ALA A 254 43.05 50.60 -17.32
CA ALA A 254 44.02 49.55 -16.88
C ALA A 254 43.97 48.83 -15.48
N PRO A 255 44.76 47.73 -15.25
CA PRO A 255 44.71 46.40 -15.87
C PRO A 255 44.68 45.21 -14.84
N ALA A 256 44.58 43.98 -15.37
CA ALA A 256 44.37 42.67 -14.74
C ALA A 256 45.48 42.18 -13.76
N PRO A 257 45.35 40.96 -13.16
CA PRO A 257 45.76 39.76 -13.92
C PRO A 257 44.91 38.48 -13.76
N ALA A 258 44.92 37.72 -14.87
CA ALA A 258 45.04 36.26 -15.07
C ALA A 258 44.13 35.28 -14.29
N ALA A 259 43.62 34.15 -14.82
CA ALA A 259 43.51 33.44 -16.11
C ALA A 259 42.92 32.03 -15.75
N PRO A 260 42.61 31.09 -16.68
CA PRO A 260 42.13 31.19 -18.05
C PRO A 260 40.72 30.53 -18.23
N SER A 261 40.13 30.80 -19.39
CA SER A 261 38.84 30.30 -19.85
C SER A 261 38.88 28.87 -20.43
N LEU A 262 37.73 28.22 -20.28
CA LEU A 262 37.40 26.84 -20.57
C LEU A 262 37.35 26.49 -22.07
N SER A 263 37.84 25.30 -22.40
CA SER A 263 37.32 24.50 -23.52
C SER A 263 36.97 23.08 -23.05
N SER A 264 35.79 22.63 -23.48
CA SER A 264 35.31 21.25 -23.58
C SER A 264 34.79 20.53 -22.33
N THR A 265 33.54 20.06 -22.48
CA THR A 265 32.95 18.83 -21.93
C THR A 265 33.01 18.63 -20.42
N LYS A 266 31.86 18.67 -19.75
CA LYS A 266 31.64 17.84 -18.56
C LYS A 266 30.18 17.39 -18.48
N SER A 267 29.99 16.12 -18.81
CA SER A 267 29.07 15.23 -18.11
C SER A 267 28.95 15.70 -16.65
N ARG A 268 27.72 16.01 -16.21
CA ARG A 268 27.45 16.33 -14.79
C ARG A 268 27.78 15.07 -13.98
N SER A 269 29.03 14.96 -13.57
CA SER A 269 29.45 14.05 -12.51
C SER A 269 28.68 14.48 -11.28
N ALA A 270 27.74 13.65 -10.84
CA ALA A 270 27.01 13.88 -9.60
C ALA A 270 28.02 14.04 -8.47
N ALA A 271 27.89 15.11 -7.70
CA ALA A 271 28.72 15.34 -6.52
C ALA A 271 28.63 14.11 -5.60
N PRO A 272 29.76 13.61 -5.05
CA PRO A 272 29.72 12.45 -4.18
C PRO A 272 28.85 12.67 -2.92
N PRO A 273 28.27 11.61 -2.34
CA PRO A 273 27.42 11.71 -1.15
C PRO A 273 28.17 12.35 0.03
N GLY A 274 27.46 13.17 0.82
CA GLY A 274 27.99 13.82 2.03
C GLY A 274 28.62 15.20 1.80
N ILE A 275 28.61 15.74 0.57
CA ILE A 275 29.12 17.08 0.28
C ILE A 275 28.22 18.20 0.83
N TYR A 276 26.90 17.99 0.84
CA TYR A 276 25.93 19.00 1.27
C TYR A 276 25.51 18.77 2.72
N THR A 277 25.18 19.85 3.43
CA THR A 277 24.62 19.76 4.79
C THR A 277 23.19 19.24 4.74
N LEU A 278 22.72 18.66 5.85
CA LEU A 278 21.34 18.18 5.94
C LEU A 278 20.34 19.30 5.67
N GLU A 279 20.58 20.49 6.23
CA GLU A 279 19.73 21.67 6.07
C GLU A 279 19.65 22.13 4.60
N GLN A 280 20.75 22.07 3.85
CA GLN A 280 20.78 22.39 2.42
C GLN A 280 19.98 21.40 1.55
N LEU A 281 19.81 20.16 2.01
CA LEU A 281 19.08 19.12 1.28
C LEU A 281 17.61 19.02 1.70
N THR A 282 17.27 19.34 2.95
CA THR A 282 15.90 19.24 3.48
C THR A 282 15.18 20.59 3.64
N GLY A 283 15.88 21.70 3.41
CA GLY A 283 15.32 23.05 3.51
C GLY A 283 14.46 23.47 2.31
N HIS A 284 14.05 24.74 2.31
CA HIS A 284 13.30 25.34 1.19
C HIS A 284 14.23 25.68 0.00
N PRO A 285 13.74 25.59 -1.25
CA PRO A 285 14.51 25.97 -2.43
C PRO A 285 14.92 27.46 -2.39
N PRO A 286 16.01 27.85 -3.09
CA PRO A 286 16.75 27.05 -4.08
C PRO A 286 17.76 26.08 -3.45
N PHE A 287 17.85 24.88 -4.03
CA PHE A 287 18.85 23.87 -3.63
C PHE A 287 20.23 24.18 -4.23
N PRO A 288 21.31 23.63 -3.66
CA PRO A 288 22.66 23.82 -4.20
C PRO A 288 22.79 23.42 -5.67
N GLU A 289 23.67 24.10 -6.40
CA GLU A 289 23.89 23.85 -7.82
C GLU A 289 24.34 22.40 -8.06
N GLY A 290 23.69 21.72 -9.02
CA GLY A 290 23.97 20.33 -9.37
C GLY A 290 23.15 19.28 -8.60
N VAL A 291 22.37 19.68 -7.59
CA VAL A 291 21.48 18.76 -6.86
C VAL A 291 20.20 18.51 -7.65
N ASP A 292 19.86 17.24 -7.86
CA ASP A 292 18.56 16.81 -8.40
C ASP A 292 17.50 16.86 -7.27
N PRO A 293 16.48 17.75 -7.34
CA PRO A 293 15.47 17.89 -6.31
C PRO A 293 14.68 16.60 -6.04
N THR A 294 14.60 15.71 -7.03
CA THR A 294 13.84 14.45 -6.95
C THR A 294 14.65 13.28 -6.36
N LYS A 295 15.96 13.46 -6.21
CA LYS A 295 16.91 12.44 -5.72
C LYS A 295 17.79 12.95 -4.59
N ARG A 296 17.30 13.91 -3.80
CA ARG A 296 18.05 14.56 -2.71
C ARG A 296 18.59 13.57 -1.67
N GLU A 297 17.90 12.45 -1.47
CA GLU A 297 18.33 11.37 -0.58
C GLU A 297 19.65 10.70 -1.01
N THR A 298 20.00 10.78 -2.30
CA THR A 298 21.23 10.17 -2.84
C THR A 298 22.49 10.92 -2.42
N TYR A 299 22.35 12.19 -2.02
CA TYR A 299 23.46 13.05 -1.61
C TYR A 299 23.73 13.04 -0.11
N LEU A 300 22.89 12.39 0.71
CA LEU A 300 23.11 12.26 2.15
C LEU A 300 24.28 11.29 2.42
N SER A 301 25.12 11.55 3.42
CA SER A 301 26.04 10.53 3.96
C SER A 301 25.25 9.39 4.62
N GLU A 302 25.86 8.25 4.96
CA GLU A 302 25.16 7.17 5.66
C GLU A 302 24.60 7.65 7.01
N GLU A 303 25.38 8.43 7.76
CA GLU A 303 25.00 9.00 9.05
C GLU A 303 23.82 9.97 8.92
N GLN A 304 23.89 10.90 7.96
CA GLN A 304 22.80 11.84 7.68
C GLN A 304 21.54 11.09 7.21
N PHE A 305 21.71 10.06 6.40
CA PHE A 305 20.60 9.23 5.92
C PHE A 305 19.89 8.55 7.08
N GLN A 306 20.66 7.97 8.00
CA GLN A 306 20.12 7.32 9.19
C GLN A 306 19.47 8.32 10.14
N GLN A 307 20.01 9.53 10.28
CA GLN A 307 19.37 10.60 11.06
C GLN A 307 18.00 11.01 10.48
N VAL A 308 17.87 11.04 9.15
CA VAL A 308 16.62 11.44 8.48
C VAL A 308 15.58 10.32 8.48
N PHE A 309 15.97 9.12 8.04
CA PHE A 309 15.07 8.02 7.76
C PHE A 309 14.99 6.98 8.87
N ASN A 310 15.84 7.09 9.89
CA ASN A 310 15.95 6.14 11.00
C ASN A 310 16.20 4.69 10.51
N CYS A 311 16.90 4.54 9.39
CA CYS A 311 17.34 3.29 8.78
C CYS A 311 18.57 3.53 7.89
N SER A 312 19.30 2.48 7.57
CA SER A 312 20.43 2.52 6.63
C SER A 312 19.97 2.70 5.18
N LYS A 313 20.89 3.12 4.30
CA LYS A 313 20.61 3.21 2.85
C LYS A 313 20.28 1.86 2.24
N ALA A 314 20.94 0.79 2.70
CA ALA A 314 20.68 -0.56 2.22
C ALA A 314 19.25 -1.00 2.57
N GLU A 315 18.82 -0.80 3.81
CA GLU A 315 17.45 -1.08 4.25
C GLU A 315 16.44 -0.25 3.47
N PHE A 316 16.72 1.04 3.25
CA PHE A 316 15.86 1.91 2.47
C PHE A 316 15.73 1.44 1.02
N GLN A 317 16.82 1.08 0.36
CA GLN A 317 16.80 0.57 -1.02
C GLN A 317 16.07 -0.78 -1.14
N ALA A 318 16.12 -1.61 -0.11
CA ALA A 318 15.36 -2.86 -0.04
C ALA A 318 13.84 -2.65 0.14
N MET A 319 13.38 -1.44 0.48
CA MET A 319 11.95 -1.14 0.61
C MET A 319 11.25 -1.04 -0.76
N PRO A 320 9.97 -1.47 -0.85
CA PRO A 320 9.14 -1.22 -2.03
C PRO A 320 9.14 0.25 -2.43
N GLN A 321 9.14 0.54 -3.74
CA GLN A 321 9.25 1.90 -4.27
C GLN A 321 8.25 2.87 -3.61
N TRP A 322 6.98 2.48 -3.48
CA TRP A 322 5.95 3.32 -2.86
C TRP A 322 6.28 3.74 -1.42
N LYS A 323 6.94 2.88 -0.64
CA LYS A 323 7.34 3.16 0.75
C LYS A 323 8.51 4.14 0.81
N ARG A 324 9.48 3.99 -0.09
CA ARG A 324 10.57 4.95 -0.27
C ARG A 324 10.03 6.34 -0.63
N GLU A 325 9.08 6.38 -1.57
CA GLU A 325 8.45 7.63 -2.01
C GLU A 325 7.68 8.32 -0.87
N LEU A 326 6.90 7.55 -0.10
CA LEU A 326 6.16 8.07 1.05
C LEU A 326 7.09 8.62 2.14
N LEU A 327 8.20 7.94 2.43
CA LEU A 327 9.18 8.37 3.43
C LEU A 327 9.88 9.67 2.99
N LYS A 328 10.31 9.75 1.73
CA LYS A 328 10.90 10.97 1.16
C LYS A 328 9.94 12.16 1.27
N LYS A 329 8.65 11.94 0.96
CA LYS A 329 7.62 12.99 1.04
C LYS A 329 7.42 13.47 2.48
N LYS A 330 7.33 12.54 3.44
CA LYS A 330 7.18 12.86 4.87
C LYS A 330 8.35 13.67 5.43
N LYS A 331 9.54 13.50 4.84
CA LYS A 331 10.80 14.14 5.28
C LYS A 331 11.16 15.39 4.48
N GLY A 332 10.28 15.87 3.59
CA GLY A 332 10.54 17.07 2.79
C GLY A 332 11.65 16.92 1.75
N LEU A 333 11.98 15.67 1.38
CA LEU A 333 12.98 15.33 0.36
C LEU A 333 12.35 15.16 -1.04
N PHE A 334 11.06 15.48 -1.16
CA PHE A 334 10.36 15.78 -2.42
C PHE A 334 10.06 17.26 -2.53
#